data_AF-A0A949HRT3-F1
#
_entry.id   AF-A0A949HRT3-F1
#
_cell.length_a   1.000
_cell.length_b   1.000
_cell.length_c   1.000
_cell.angle_alpha   90.00
_cell.angle_beta   90.00
_cell.angle_gamma   90.00
#
_symmetry.space_group_name_H-M   'P 1'
#
loop_
_entity.id
_entity.type
_entity.pdbx_description
1 polymer ?
#
loop_
_entity_poly.entity_id
_entity_poly.type
_entity_poly.pdbx_seq_one_letter_code
_entity_poly.pdbx_strand_id
1 'polypeptide(L)' 'RRAAPRNLLGAGKRAGLVIQALRYLKSSPDMTKHVAKLKRDLDTATKKDLVKLTSKLPAWMQPIAQEIAAK' A
#
# COMPACT_ATOMS: atom_id res chain seq x y z
N ARG A 1 -17.31 -8.68 3.62
CA ARG A 1 -17.77 -7.26 3.60
C ARG A 1 -17.26 -6.61 2.32
N ARG A 2 -18.13 -6.16 1.40
CA ARG A 2 -17.73 -5.41 0.19
C ARG A 2 -17.62 -3.92 0.54
N ALA A 3 -16.49 -3.31 0.26
CA ALA A 3 -16.32 -1.86 0.41
C ALA A 3 -16.67 -1.19 -0.92
N ALA A 4 -17.57 -0.20 -0.90
CA ALA A 4 -17.78 0.67 -2.06
C ALA A 4 -16.50 1.47 -2.35
N PRO A 5 -16.22 1.86 -3.62
CA PRO A 5 -15.00 2.61 -3.99
C PRO A 5 -14.76 3.86 -3.15
N ARG A 6 -15.82 4.58 -2.77
CA ARG A 6 -15.77 5.77 -1.89
C ARG A 6 -15.30 5.49 -0.46
N ASN A 7 -15.44 4.24 -0.01
CA ASN A 7 -15.03 3.79 1.32
C ASN A 7 -13.64 3.14 1.29
N LEU A 8 -12.98 3.09 0.13
CA LEU A 8 -11.61 2.58 0.02
C LEU A 8 -10.63 3.62 0.53
N LEU A 9 -9.74 3.17 1.41
CA LEU A 9 -8.66 4.00 1.91
C LEU A 9 -7.76 4.44 0.75
N GLY A 10 -7.63 5.76 0.54
CA GLY A 10 -6.85 6.33 -0.55
C GLY A 10 -7.56 6.37 -1.92
N ALA A 11 -8.89 6.31 -1.96
CA ALA A 11 -9.65 6.50 -3.20
C ALA A 11 -9.21 7.76 -3.95
N GLY A 12 -9.05 7.64 -5.28
CA GLY A 12 -8.55 8.73 -6.14
C GLY A 12 -7.04 8.99 -6.06
N LYS A 13 -6.28 8.24 -5.25
CA LYS A 13 -4.82 8.34 -5.14
C LYS A 13 -4.14 7.04 -5.53
N ARG A 14 -2.95 7.14 -6.15
CA ARG A 14 -2.09 5.97 -6.44
C ARG A 14 -1.77 5.15 -5.19
N ALA A 15 -1.58 5.80 -4.04
CA ALA A 15 -1.37 5.12 -2.76
C ALA A 15 -2.53 4.19 -2.36
N GLY A 16 -3.78 4.55 -2.71
CA GLY A 16 -4.93 3.67 -2.49
C GLY A 16 -4.86 2.39 -3.33
N LEU A 17 -4.38 2.48 -4.57
CA LEU A 17 -4.15 1.31 -5.43
C LEU A 17 -3.06 0.40 -4.85
N VAL A 18 -1.98 0.97 -4.33
CA VAL A 18 -0.91 0.21 -3.63
C VAL A 18 -1.49 -0.57 -2.45
N ILE A 19 -2.34 0.06 -1.64
CA ILE A 19 -3.00 -0.59 -0.50
C ILE A 19 -3.90 -1.74 -0.94
N GLN A 20 -4.63 -1.58 -2.05
CA GLN A 20 -5.42 -2.68 -2.62
C GLN A 20 -4.56 -3.81 -3.16
N ALA A 21 -3.44 -3.49 -3.83
CA ALA A 21 -2.49 -4.48 -4.31
C ALA A 21 -1.91 -5.30 -3.14
N LEU A 22 -1.47 -4.65 -2.07
CA LEU A 22 -0.97 -5.33 -0.87
C LEU A 22 -2.04 -6.23 -0.23
N ARG A 23 -3.29 -5.77 -0.19
CA ARG A 23 -4.41 -6.57 0.33
C ARG A 23 -4.62 -7.85 -0.50
N TYR A 24 -4.55 -7.73 -1.83
CA TYR A 24 -4.69 -8.88 -2.72
C TYR A 24 -3.50 -9.85 -2.60
N LEU A 25 -2.29 -9.30 -2.46
CA LEU A 25 -1.05 -10.07 -2.36
C LEU A 25 -0.80 -10.70 -0.98
N LYS A 26 -1.69 -10.51 0.01
CA LYS A 26 -1.48 -10.97 1.40
C LYS A 26 -1.07 -12.45 1.51
N SER A 27 -1.58 -13.30 0.63
CA SER A 27 -1.30 -14.75 0.60
C SER A 27 -0.32 -15.15 -0.49
N SER A 28 0.32 -14.20 -1.17
CA SER A 28 1.28 -14.47 -2.24
C SER A 28 2.62 -14.92 -1.65
N PRO A 29 3.21 -16.03 -2.13
CA PRO A 29 4.57 -16.42 -1.76
C PRO A 29 5.63 -15.42 -2.25
N ASP A 30 5.30 -14.59 -3.24
CA ASP A 30 6.19 -13.60 -3.83
C ASP A 30 6.00 -12.18 -3.25
N MET A 31 5.32 -12.02 -2.11
CA MET A 31 5.04 -10.72 -1.48
C MET A 31 6.29 -9.82 -1.42
N THR A 32 7.42 -10.37 -0.96
CA THR A 32 8.68 -9.61 -0.81
C THR A 32 9.19 -9.05 -2.15
N LYS A 33 9.04 -9.81 -3.25
CA LYS A 33 9.44 -9.35 -4.59
C LYS A 33 8.55 -8.19 -5.05
N HIS A 34 7.25 -8.28 -4.80
CA HIS A 34 6.31 -7.20 -5.12
C HIS A 34 6.58 -5.94 -4.30
N VAL A 35 6.88 -6.09 -3.01
CA VAL A 35 7.24 -4.98 -2.11
C VAL A 35 8.51 -4.28 -2.60
N ALA A 36 9.56 -5.03 -2.93
CA ALA A 36 10.80 -4.48 -3.48
C ALA A 36 10.57 -3.71 -4.80
N LYS A 37 9.74 -4.27 -5.69
CA LYS A 37 9.37 -3.61 -6.95
C LYS A 37 8.61 -2.30 -6.70
N LEU A 38 7.62 -2.31 -5.80
CA LEU A 38 6.87 -1.11 -5.44
C LEU A 38 7.76 -0.05 -4.78
N LYS A 39 8.68 -0.46 -3.90
CA LYS A 39 9.66 0.45 -3.29
C LYS A 39 10.50 1.17 -4.35
N ARG A 40 10.91 0.47 -5.41
CA ARG A 40 11.74 1.04 -6.49
C ARG A 40 10.93 1.90 -7.46
N ASP A 41 9.75 1.44 -7.86
CA ASP A 41 9.02 2.01 -8.99
C ASP A 41 8.07 3.17 -8.59
N LEU A 42 7.70 3.29 -7.31
CA LEU A 42 6.80 4.36 -6.84
C LEU A 42 7.50 5.72 -6.71
N ASP A 43 6.84 6.74 -7.23
CA ASP A 43 7.28 8.12 -7.09
C ASP A 43 7.19 8.63 -5.64
N THR A 44 7.98 9.66 -5.33
CA THR A 44 8.07 10.25 -3.98
C THR A 44 6.73 10.80 -3.47
N ALA A 45 5.87 11.32 -4.35
CA ALA A 45 4.57 11.85 -3.92
C ALA A 45 3.63 10.71 -3.49
N THR A 46 3.62 9.62 -4.26
CA THR A 46 2.87 8.39 -3.90
C THR A 46 3.39 7.78 -2.59
N LYS A 47 4.71 7.73 -2.39
CA LYS A 47 5.31 7.27 -1.12
C LYS A 47 4.88 8.13 0.06
N LYS A 48 4.89 9.46 -0.07
CA LYS A 48 4.41 10.38 0.97
C LYS A 48 2.93 10.17 1.30
N ASP A 49 2.10 9.99 0.29
CA ASP A 49 0.68 9.70 0.49
C ASP A 49 0.45 8.33 1.14
N LEU A 50 1.28 7.34 0.84
CA LEU A 50 1.23 6.03 1.49
C LEU A 50 1.53 6.14 2.99
N VAL A 51 2.56 6.89 3.39
CA VAL A 51 2.89 7.14 4.82
C VAL A 51 1.72 7.77 5.57
N LYS A 52 1.05 8.76 4.97
CA LYS A 52 -0.12 9.41 5.60
C LYS A 52 -1.27 8.44 5.84
N LEU A 53 -1.38 7.40 5.02
CA LEU A 53 -2.43 6.39 5.13
C LEU A 53 -2.04 5.23 6.04
N THR A 54 -0.75 5.05 6.36
CA THR A 54 -0.23 3.95 7.18
C THR A 54 -0.97 3.79 8.51
N SER A 55 -1.25 4.87 9.23
CA SER A 55 -1.95 4.82 10.52
C SER A 55 -3.37 4.26 10.44
N LYS A 56 -3.99 4.29 9.25
CA LYS A 56 -5.33 3.77 8.98
C LYS A 56 -5.30 2.35 8.40
N LEU A 57 -4.12 1.78 8.20
CA LEU A 57 -3.96 0.43 7.68
C LEU A 57 -4.08 -0.63 8.78
N PRO A 58 -4.49 -1.86 8.43
CA PRO A 58 -4.40 -3.01 9.35
C PRO A 58 -2.95 -3.20 9.83
N ALA A 59 -2.78 -3.61 11.09
CA ALA A 59 -1.48 -3.74 11.75
C ALA A 59 -0.43 -4.51 10.92
N TRP A 60 -0.84 -5.60 10.26
CA TRP A 60 0.07 -6.42 9.42
C TRP A 60 0.61 -5.68 8.18
N MET A 61 -0.12 -4.69 7.66
CA MET A 61 0.24 -3.96 6.44
C MET A 61 1.08 -2.71 6.74
N GLN A 62 0.99 -2.18 7.97
CA GLN A 62 1.74 -0.99 8.39
C GLN A 62 3.26 -1.11 8.18
N PRO A 63 3.95 -2.18 8.62
CA PRO A 63 5.39 -2.30 8.39
C PRO A 63 5.74 -2.41 6.90
N ILE A 64 4.90 -3.08 6.11
CA ILE A 64 5.10 -3.21 4.65
C ILE A 64 4.95 -1.86 3.95
N ALA A 65 3.94 -1.07 4.33
CA ALA A 65 3.74 0.27 3.78
C ALA A 65 4.88 1.23 4.15
N GLN A 66 5.45 1.10 5.36
CA GLN A 66 6.64 1.84 5.77
C GLN A 66 7.89 1.43 4.98
N GLU A 67 8.08 0.13 4.73
CA GLU A 67 9.20 -0.38 3.92
C GLU A 67 9.17 0.17 2.48
N ILE A 68 7.99 0.19 1.85
CA ILE A 68 7.79 0.75 0.50
C ILE A 68 8.07 2.25 0.47
N ALA A 69 7.69 2.96 1.53
CA ALA A 69 7.89 4.40 1.64
C ALA A 69 9.29 4.79 2.10
N ALA A 70 10.07 3.85 2.65
CA ALA A 70 11.45 4.07 3.01
C ALA A 70 12.26 4.44 1.75
N LYS A 71 13.26 5.30 1.96
CA LYS A 71 14.18 5.71 0.89
C LYS A 71 14.90 4.50 0.29
#